data_AF-A0A0F8ZBS1-F1
#
_entry.id   AF-A0A0F8ZBS1-F1
#
_cell.length_a   1.000
_cell.length_b   1.000
_cell.length_c   1.000
_cell.angle_alpha   90.00
_cell.angle_beta   90.00
_cell.angle_gamma   90.00
#
_symmetry.space_group_name_H-M   'P 1'
#
loop_
_entity.id
_entity.type
_entity.pdbx_description
1 polymer ?
#
loop_
_entity_poly.entity_id
_entity_poly.type
_entity_poly.pdbx_seq_one_letter_code
_entity_poly.pdbx_strand_id
1 'polypeptide(L)'
;MALLEAGLGGFSDIANIPVTAETLLVKGHLQALAGATMQGFTHTQSFTITFDAPEETILDSITPGDSFRVGFRETRLSVFKKLMAYVKSVPLVKADEEIHIFNPTVSGAVFDYEYFLDVVDEHTYFTEGFRRRLVVPNLLKISSHPDSGTAVAGSADFSGLSTASDNSLLDIRDFDRVRIASNQEGKDIADARIQKLEQAADKGYLISTINVGQEMYDYIKITDRRLSLNRQGNVGQIIERYKPGAPNPWQMQLSLGTIPTAIIPFSPGDFQSAVVTTELYNKHLEEIQEFANLVIAILEDHEERITALE
;
A
#
# COMPACT_ATOMS: atom_id res chain seq x y z
N MET A 1 54.85 23.25 -20.90
CA MET A 1 53.80 24.29 -20.80
C MET A 1 52.62 23.94 -21.72
N ALA A 2 52.04 22.76 -21.54
CA ALA A 2 50.84 22.32 -22.26
C ALA A 2 50.30 21.12 -21.47
N LEU A 3 49.42 21.38 -20.50
CA LEU A 3 48.60 20.42 -19.75
C LEU A 3 47.92 21.18 -18.60
N LEU A 4 46.81 21.88 -18.86
CA LEU A 4 45.78 22.12 -17.84
C LEU A 4 44.48 22.75 -18.41
N GLU A 5 43.90 22.19 -19.47
CA GLU A 5 42.51 22.52 -19.85
C GLU A 5 41.74 21.23 -20.12
N ALA A 6 41.55 20.44 -19.06
CA ALA A 6 40.55 19.39 -19.03
C ALA A 6 39.40 19.87 -18.15
N GLY A 7 38.45 20.55 -18.81
CA GLY A 7 37.02 20.55 -18.52
C GLY A 7 36.58 20.40 -17.06
N LEU A 8 36.62 21.50 -16.32
CA LEU A 8 35.56 21.77 -15.34
C LEU A 8 34.31 22.19 -16.12
N GLY A 9 33.66 21.21 -16.75
CA GLY A 9 32.32 21.37 -17.29
C GLY A 9 31.40 21.73 -16.13
N GLY A 10 30.86 22.96 -16.17
CA GLY A 10 30.01 23.50 -15.13
C GLY A 10 28.83 22.58 -14.83
N PHE A 11 28.67 22.22 -13.56
CA PHE A 11 27.41 21.72 -13.01
C PHE A 11 26.36 22.85 -12.88
N SER A 12 26.28 23.76 -13.87
CA SER A 12 25.31 24.86 -13.88
C SER A 12 23.98 24.51 -14.55
N ASP A 13 23.90 23.37 -15.24
CA ASP A 13 22.65 22.96 -15.86
C ASP A 13 21.88 22.01 -14.93
N ILE A 14 21.21 22.61 -13.95
CA ILE A 14 19.90 22.10 -13.51
C ILE A 14 18.97 22.29 -14.72
N ALA A 15 19.19 21.50 -15.77
CA ALA A 15 18.25 21.37 -16.85
C ALA A 15 17.04 20.69 -16.21
N ASN A 16 16.05 21.50 -15.82
CA ASN A 16 14.66 21.06 -15.87
C ASN A 16 14.54 20.37 -17.22
N ILE A 17 14.52 19.04 -17.21
CA ILE A 17 14.34 18.27 -18.42
C ILE A 17 13.04 18.83 -19.02
N PRO A 18 13.08 19.53 -20.17
CA PRO A 18 11.87 20.01 -20.79
C PRO A 18 11.16 18.75 -21.24
N VAL A 19 10.24 18.27 -20.42
CA VAL A 19 9.40 17.16 -20.83
C VAL A 19 8.64 17.73 -22.01
N THR A 20 8.84 17.19 -23.22
CA THR A 20 8.06 17.51 -24.42
C THR A 20 6.60 17.07 -24.29
N ALA A 21 6.09 17.06 -23.06
CA ALA A 21 4.90 16.43 -22.54
C ALA A 21 3.93 17.47 -21.95
N GLU A 22 4.02 18.73 -22.38
CA GLU A 22 3.02 19.74 -21.99
C GLU A 22 1.58 19.36 -22.43
N THR A 23 1.44 18.28 -23.23
CA THR A 23 0.17 17.67 -23.62
C THR A 23 -0.07 16.26 -23.09
N LEU A 24 0.88 15.67 -22.34
CA LEU A 24 0.65 14.33 -21.80
C LEU A 24 -0.33 14.38 -20.63
N LEU A 25 -1.34 13.53 -20.73
CA LEU A 25 -2.28 13.25 -19.65
C LEU A 25 -1.56 12.51 -18.52
N VAL A 26 -2.13 12.52 -17.31
CA VAL A 26 -1.58 11.77 -16.16
C VAL A 26 -1.28 10.31 -16.53
N LYS A 27 -2.18 9.66 -17.26
CA LYS A 27 -2.00 8.30 -17.77
C LYS A 27 -0.75 8.14 -18.63
N GLY A 28 -0.51 9.07 -19.57
CA GLY A 28 0.67 9.07 -20.43
C GLY A 28 1.96 9.26 -19.64
N HIS A 29 1.94 10.13 -18.62
CA HIS A 29 3.08 10.29 -17.71
C HIS A 29 3.35 9.04 -16.88
N LEU A 30 2.33 8.37 -16.35
CA LEU A 30 2.48 7.11 -15.61
C LEU A 30 3.10 6.03 -16.50
N GLN A 31 2.57 5.83 -17.71
CA GLN A 31 3.10 4.87 -18.68
C GLN A 31 4.56 5.17 -19.06
N ALA A 32 4.88 6.44 -19.33
CA ALA A 32 6.25 6.82 -19.68
C ALA A 32 7.23 6.62 -18.52
N LEU A 33 6.78 6.86 -17.28
CA LEU A 33 7.58 6.70 -16.09
C LEU A 33 7.86 5.22 -15.78
N ALA A 34 6.84 4.37 -15.79
CA ALA A 34 6.98 2.93 -15.52
C ALA A 34 7.70 2.20 -16.66
N GLY A 35 7.41 2.55 -17.91
CA GLY A 35 8.04 2.00 -19.11
C GLY A 35 9.47 2.49 -19.35
N ALA A 36 10.06 3.26 -18.42
CA ALA A 36 11.40 3.84 -18.53
C ALA A 36 11.64 4.63 -19.84
N THR A 37 10.61 5.30 -20.37
CA THR A 37 10.74 6.16 -21.55
C THR A 37 10.80 7.66 -21.19
N MET A 38 10.47 8.01 -19.95
CA MET A 38 10.63 9.37 -19.43
C MET A 38 12.12 9.70 -19.27
N GLN A 39 12.56 10.81 -19.88
CA GLN A 39 13.93 11.30 -19.78
C GLN A 39 14.32 11.50 -18.30
N GLY A 40 15.54 11.06 -17.95
CA GLY A 40 16.01 10.99 -16.57
C GLY A 40 15.79 9.62 -15.91
N PHE A 41 14.83 8.82 -16.39
CA PHE A 41 14.54 7.47 -15.87
C PHE A 41 14.77 6.35 -16.88
N THR A 42 15.36 6.63 -18.04
CA THR A 42 15.63 5.65 -19.10
C THR A 42 16.62 4.54 -18.72
N HIS A 43 17.34 4.71 -17.62
CA HIS A 43 18.27 3.73 -17.06
C HIS A 43 17.59 2.72 -16.11
N THR A 44 16.28 2.87 -15.85
CA THR A 44 15.55 2.04 -14.88
C THR A 44 14.87 0.84 -15.56
N GLN A 45 14.53 -0.20 -14.79
CA GLN A 45 13.79 -1.36 -15.30
C GLN A 45 12.40 -0.96 -15.78
N SER A 46 12.02 -1.34 -17.00
CA SER A 46 10.68 -1.11 -17.54
C SER A 46 9.63 -2.03 -16.88
N PHE A 47 8.48 -1.46 -16.54
CA PHE A 47 7.31 -2.18 -16.03
C PHE A 47 6.09 -1.84 -16.88
N THR A 48 5.22 -2.82 -17.10
CA THR A 48 3.92 -2.60 -17.75
C THR A 48 2.92 -2.03 -16.74
N ILE A 49 2.07 -1.11 -17.20
CA ILE A 49 0.94 -0.61 -16.43
C ILE A 49 -0.35 -1.07 -17.09
N THR A 50 -1.22 -1.70 -16.30
CA THR A 50 -2.58 -2.05 -16.68
C THR A 50 -3.57 -1.17 -15.90
N PHE A 51 -4.55 -0.59 -16.60
CA PHE A 51 -5.54 0.32 -16.01
C PHE A 51 -6.88 -0.41 -15.84
N ASP A 52 -7.17 -0.84 -14.63
CA ASP A 52 -8.36 -1.59 -14.22
C ASP A 52 -9.50 -0.67 -13.73
N ALA A 53 -9.41 0.65 -13.98
CA ALA A 53 -10.38 1.65 -13.55
C ALA A 53 -11.09 2.30 -14.76
N PRO A 54 -11.98 1.58 -15.48
CA PRO A 54 -12.61 2.11 -16.70
C PRO A 54 -13.50 3.34 -16.45
N GLU A 55 -14.02 3.48 -15.24
CA GLU A 55 -14.87 4.61 -14.83
C GLU A 55 -14.06 5.88 -14.49
N GLU A 56 -12.74 5.77 -14.39
CA GLU A 56 -11.89 6.87 -13.94
C GLU A 56 -11.40 7.74 -15.12
N THR A 57 -12.27 8.66 -15.52
CA THR A 57 -12.01 9.58 -16.64
C THR A 57 -10.89 10.60 -16.36
N ILE A 58 -10.56 10.82 -15.09
CA ILE A 58 -9.54 11.81 -14.66
C ILE A 58 -8.14 11.48 -15.17
N LEU A 59 -7.83 10.18 -15.33
CA LEU A 59 -6.57 9.69 -15.88
C LEU A 59 -6.35 10.17 -17.32
N ASP A 60 -7.45 10.32 -18.05
CA ASP A 60 -7.50 10.69 -19.46
C ASP A 60 -7.88 12.18 -19.67
N SER A 61 -8.05 12.98 -18.61
CA SER A 61 -8.48 14.39 -18.71
C SER A 61 -7.50 15.40 -18.10
N ILE A 62 -6.77 15.02 -17.04
CA ILE A 62 -5.86 15.95 -16.36
C ILE A 62 -4.53 16.04 -17.09
N THR A 63 -4.13 17.27 -17.39
CA THR A 63 -2.79 17.62 -17.86
C THR A 63 -2.08 18.39 -16.74
N PRO A 64 -1.16 17.77 -15.99
CA PRO A 64 -0.53 18.41 -14.84
C PRO A 64 0.20 19.74 -15.16
N GLY A 65 0.55 20.00 -16.42
CA GLY A 65 1.15 21.25 -16.89
C GLY A 65 2.39 21.64 -16.07
N ASP A 66 2.55 22.94 -15.80
CA ASP A 66 3.68 23.46 -15.00
C ASP A 66 3.73 22.94 -13.56
N SER A 67 2.62 22.38 -13.05
CA SER A 67 2.54 21.90 -11.67
C SER A 67 3.26 20.56 -11.47
N PHE A 68 3.55 19.84 -12.56
CA PHE A 68 4.36 18.64 -12.53
C PHE A 68 5.78 18.91 -13.01
N ARG A 69 6.74 18.67 -12.11
CA ARG A 69 8.17 18.74 -12.41
C ARG A 69 8.88 17.57 -11.75
N VAL A 70 9.83 17.01 -12.47
CA VAL A 70 10.77 16.03 -11.92
C VAL A 70 11.97 16.80 -11.40
N GLY A 71 12.10 16.86 -10.08
CA GLY A 71 13.24 17.50 -9.42
C GLY A 71 14.54 16.72 -9.59
N PHE A 72 15.68 17.40 -9.44
CA PHE A 72 16.98 16.74 -9.41
C PHE A 72 17.04 15.71 -8.27
N ARG A 73 17.52 14.50 -8.55
CA ARG A 73 17.59 13.36 -7.62
C ARG A 73 16.24 12.86 -7.10
N GLU A 74 15.12 13.26 -7.69
CA GLU A 74 13.86 12.63 -7.36
C GLU A 74 13.86 11.17 -7.82
N THR A 75 13.38 10.29 -6.94
CA THR A 75 13.26 8.87 -7.28
C THR A 75 12.04 8.66 -8.16
N ARG A 76 12.11 7.64 -9.01
CA ARG A 76 10.97 7.24 -9.86
C ARG A 76 9.69 7.01 -9.05
N LEU A 77 9.82 6.40 -7.87
CA LEU A 77 8.68 6.20 -6.95
C LEU A 77 8.10 7.51 -6.42
N SER A 78 8.93 8.51 -6.11
CA SER A 78 8.44 9.82 -5.65
C SER A 78 7.65 10.52 -6.75
N VAL A 79 8.16 10.52 -7.98
CA VAL A 79 7.47 11.08 -9.15
C VAL A 79 6.17 10.33 -9.43
N PHE A 80 6.18 9.01 -9.33
CA PHE A 80 4.99 8.17 -9.49
C PHE A 80 3.91 8.54 -8.47
N LYS A 81 4.30 8.69 -7.19
CA LYS A 81 3.38 9.10 -6.12
C LYS A 81 2.80 10.50 -6.35
N LYS A 82 3.58 11.44 -6.89
CA LYS A 82 3.08 12.78 -7.26
C LYS A 82 1.99 12.69 -8.33
N LEU A 83 2.20 11.90 -9.38
CA LEU A 83 1.21 11.68 -10.43
C LEU A 83 -0.05 11.02 -9.88
N MET A 84 0.11 10.00 -9.04
CA MET A 84 -1.03 9.36 -8.39
C MET A 84 -1.79 10.34 -7.49
N ALA A 85 -1.19 11.39 -6.94
CA ALA A 85 -1.91 12.34 -6.08
C ALA A 85 -3.05 13.10 -6.78
N TYR A 86 -3.08 13.12 -8.12
CA TYR A 86 -4.16 13.73 -8.91
C TYR A 86 -5.38 12.82 -9.04
N VAL A 87 -5.23 11.50 -8.89
CA VAL A 87 -6.23 10.50 -9.30
C VAL A 87 -6.74 9.70 -8.09
N LYS A 88 -7.95 9.16 -8.19
CA LYS A 88 -8.62 8.34 -7.16
C LYS A 88 -7.97 6.96 -7.04
N SER A 89 -7.54 6.41 -8.16
CA SER A 89 -6.89 5.09 -8.23
C SER A 89 -5.66 4.95 -7.33
N VAL A 90 -5.39 3.69 -6.99
CA VAL A 90 -4.18 3.23 -6.30
C VAL A 90 -3.39 2.25 -7.17
N PRO A 91 -2.06 2.25 -7.07
CA PRO A 91 -1.23 1.25 -7.73
C PRO A 91 -1.15 -0.03 -6.89
N LEU A 92 -1.30 -1.18 -7.53
CA LEU A 92 -1.09 -2.49 -6.94
C LEU A 92 -0.24 -3.34 -7.90
N VAL A 93 0.77 -4.01 -7.35
CA VAL A 93 1.55 -4.98 -8.12
C VAL A 93 0.89 -6.34 -7.94
N LYS A 94 0.50 -6.97 -9.05
CA LYS A 94 -0.13 -8.30 -9.03
C LYS A 94 0.91 -9.38 -9.38
N ALA A 95 0.46 -10.64 -9.35
CA ALA A 95 1.30 -11.82 -9.58
C ALA A 95 1.84 -11.92 -11.03
N ASP A 96 1.29 -11.14 -11.96
CA ASP A 96 1.75 -11.01 -13.35
C ASP A 96 2.92 -10.03 -13.52
N GLU A 97 3.47 -9.52 -12.42
CA GLU A 97 4.57 -8.55 -12.39
C GLU A 97 4.22 -7.19 -13.01
N GLU A 98 2.92 -6.92 -13.28
CA GLU A 98 2.43 -5.65 -13.78
C GLU A 98 1.97 -4.72 -12.66
N ILE A 99 1.99 -3.42 -12.95
CA ILE A 99 1.42 -2.40 -12.06
C ILE A 99 -0.02 -2.15 -12.49
N HIS A 100 -0.97 -2.60 -11.68
CA HIS A 100 -2.39 -2.34 -11.86
C HIS A 100 -2.77 -1.01 -11.22
N ILE A 101 -3.47 -0.17 -11.99
CA ILE A 101 -4.07 1.07 -11.52
C ILE A 101 -5.56 0.83 -11.44
N PHE A 102 -6.10 0.73 -10.23
CA PHE A 102 -7.51 0.46 -10.00
C PHE A 102 -8.10 1.39 -8.96
N ASN A 103 -9.42 1.53 -8.98
CA ASN A 103 -10.16 2.41 -8.10
C ASN A 103 -10.84 1.58 -6.98
N PRO A 104 -10.36 1.63 -5.73
CA PRO A 104 -10.89 0.78 -4.68
C PRO A 104 -12.21 1.33 -4.14
N THR A 105 -13.14 0.44 -3.82
CA THR A 105 -14.42 0.77 -3.21
C THR A 105 -14.20 1.30 -1.79
N VAL A 106 -14.63 2.52 -1.47
CA VAL A 106 -14.43 3.13 -0.14
C VAL A 106 -15.70 3.25 0.69
N SER A 107 -16.84 3.04 0.05
CA SER A 107 -18.18 3.20 0.62
C SER A 107 -19.18 2.31 -0.12
N GLY A 108 -20.34 2.08 0.48
CA GLY A 108 -21.39 1.23 -0.07
C GLY A 108 -21.74 0.05 0.84
N ALA A 109 -22.65 -0.79 0.37
CA ALA A 109 -23.14 -1.98 1.06
C ALA A 109 -22.62 -3.30 0.43
N VAL A 110 -21.81 -3.19 -0.62
CA VAL A 110 -21.13 -4.34 -1.24
C VAL A 110 -19.74 -4.40 -0.64
N PHE A 111 -19.40 -5.56 -0.07
CA PHE A 111 -18.12 -5.82 0.57
C PHE A 111 -17.44 -6.97 -0.16
N ASP A 112 -16.11 -6.92 -0.26
CA ASP A 112 -15.32 -8.02 -0.81
C ASP A 112 -15.35 -9.21 0.15
N TYR A 113 -15.30 -8.93 1.46
CA TYR A 113 -15.43 -9.91 2.53
C TYR A 113 -16.18 -9.37 3.75
N GLU A 114 -16.91 -10.24 4.43
CA GLU A 114 -17.52 -9.97 5.73
C GLU A 114 -16.94 -10.89 6.81
N TYR A 115 -16.55 -10.30 7.94
CA TYR A 115 -15.99 -11.00 9.09
C TYR A 115 -16.97 -10.95 10.25
N PHE A 116 -17.25 -12.11 10.85
CA PHE A 116 -18.22 -12.26 11.92
C PHE A 116 -17.60 -12.98 13.11
N LEU A 117 -17.90 -12.49 14.32
CA LEU A 117 -17.52 -13.21 15.52
C LEU A 117 -18.45 -14.40 15.75
N ASP A 118 -17.86 -15.59 15.87
CA ASP A 118 -18.54 -16.82 16.32
C ASP A 118 -19.79 -17.17 15.49
N VAL A 119 -19.66 -17.05 14.17
CA VAL A 119 -20.68 -17.50 13.22
C VAL A 119 -20.11 -18.65 12.40
N VAL A 120 -20.84 -19.76 12.37
CA VAL A 120 -20.49 -20.94 11.57
C VAL A 120 -20.60 -20.60 10.09
N ASP A 121 -19.67 -21.12 9.29
CA ASP A 121 -19.58 -20.91 7.82
C ASP A 121 -19.24 -19.47 7.38
N GLU A 122 -18.79 -18.63 8.29
CA GLU A 122 -18.36 -17.25 8.01
C GLU A 122 -16.87 -17.04 8.33
N HIS A 123 -16.27 -15.95 7.82
CA HIS A 123 -14.91 -15.58 8.19
C HIS A 123 -14.83 -15.13 9.66
N THR A 124 -14.39 -16.04 10.52
CA THR A 124 -14.27 -15.78 11.96
C THR A 124 -13.02 -14.95 12.30
N TYR A 125 -13.14 -14.04 13.27
CA TYR A 125 -12.00 -13.34 13.85
C TYR A 125 -11.88 -13.61 15.35
N PHE A 126 -10.64 -13.59 15.85
CA PHE A 126 -10.29 -13.91 17.24
C PHE A 126 -10.10 -12.67 18.10
N THR A 127 -9.64 -11.59 17.47
CA THR A 127 -9.30 -10.34 18.15
C THR A 127 -9.60 -9.20 17.21
N GLU A 128 -10.11 -8.11 17.76
CA GLU A 128 -10.26 -6.86 17.05
C GLU A 128 -9.77 -5.72 17.94
N GLY A 129 -9.31 -4.66 17.31
CA GLY A 129 -8.99 -3.41 17.98
C GLY A 129 -9.54 -2.26 17.18
N PHE A 130 -10.13 -1.29 17.87
CA PHE A 130 -10.72 -0.13 17.21
C PHE A 130 -9.85 1.09 17.37
N ARG A 131 -9.79 1.87 16.30
CA ARG A 131 -9.24 3.22 16.32
C ARG A 131 -10.22 4.15 15.63
N ARG A 132 -10.37 5.33 16.20
CA ARG A 132 -11.06 6.46 15.55
C ARG A 132 -10.04 7.56 15.46
N ARG A 133 -9.69 7.95 14.24
CA ARG A 133 -8.89 9.14 14.03
C ARG A 133 -9.74 10.35 14.42
N LEU A 134 -9.24 11.16 15.35
CA LEU A 134 -9.92 12.37 15.82
C LEU A 134 -10.01 13.44 14.73
N VAL A 135 -9.04 13.44 13.80
CA VAL A 135 -8.83 14.51 12.83
C VAL A 135 -8.63 13.94 11.43
N VAL A 136 -9.63 14.12 10.57
CA VAL A 136 -9.54 13.99 9.11
C VAL A 136 -10.12 15.28 8.53
N PRO A 137 -9.52 15.89 7.49
CA PRO A 137 -10.12 17.03 6.82
C PRO A 137 -11.53 16.69 6.33
N ASN A 138 -12.50 17.50 6.73
CA ASN A 138 -13.91 17.31 6.40
C ASN A 138 -14.26 17.90 5.04
N LEU A 139 -13.53 18.97 4.64
CA LEU A 139 -13.67 19.66 3.37
C LEU A 139 -12.28 19.87 2.77
N LEU A 140 -12.13 19.56 1.48
CA LEU A 140 -10.94 19.89 0.72
C LEU A 140 -11.35 20.76 -0.47
N LYS A 141 -10.73 21.94 -0.58
CA LYS A 141 -10.95 22.86 -1.70
C LYS A 141 -9.67 23.02 -2.52
N ILE A 142 -9.77 22.74 -3.81
CA ILE A 142 -8.73 23.00 -4.80
C ILE A 142 -9.09 24.27 -5.55
N SER A 143 -8.14 25.18 -5.70
CA SER A 143 -8.33 26.44 -6.43
C SER A 143 -7.16 26.73 -7.35
N SER A 144 -7.40 27.45 -8.44
CA SER A 144 -6.32 28.00 -9.25
C SER A 144 -5.58 29.12 -8.51
N HIS A 145 -4.37 29.41 -8.97
CA HIS A 145 -3.62 30.56 -8.46
C HIS A 145 -4.40 31.86 -8.77
N PRO A 146 -4.43 32.86 -7.88
CA PRO A 146 -5.10 34.15 -8.14
C PRO A 146 -4.66 34.82 -9.44
N ASP A 147 -3.41 34.60 -9.84
CA ASP A 147 -2.80 35.19 -11.04
C ASP A 147 -3.04 34.37 -12.32
N SER A 148 -3.80 33.27 -12.28
CA SER A 148 -4.04 32.40 -13.46
C SER A 148 -4.99 33.01 -14.51
N GLY A 149 -5.34 34.29 -14.38
CA GLY A 149 -6.28 35.01 -15.24
C GLY A 149 -7.74 34.68 -14.94
N THR A 150 -8.12 33.40 -15.03
CA THR A 150 -9.45 32.91 -14.66
C THR A 150 -9.37 32.14 -13.34
N ALA A 151 -10.15 32.59 -12.35
CA ALA A 151 -10.29 31.88 -11.09
C ALA A 151 -11.22 30.68 -11.28
N VAL A 152 -10.69 29.49 -11.06
CA VAL A 152 -11.46 28.24 -11.05
C VAL A 152 -11.23 27.51 -9.72
N ALA A 153 -12.23 26.79 -9.25
CA ALA A 153 -12.14 26.03 -8.01
C ALA A 153 -13.13 24.87 -8.00
N GLY A 154 -12.78 23.84 -7.24
CA GLY A 154 -13.66 22.73 -6.89
C GLY A 154 -13.43 22.29 -5.46
N SER A 155 -14.41 21.60 -4.90
CA SER A 155 -14.32 21.06 -3.54
C SER A 155 -14.99 19.70 -3.44
N ALA A 156 -14.54 18.96 -2.44
CA ALA A 156 -15.10 17.68 -2.05
C ALA A 156 -15.30 17.67 -0.53
N ASP A 157 -16.27 16.88 -0.08
CA ASP A 157 -16.54 16.61 1.33
C ASP A 157 -16.24 15.15 1.64
N PHE A 158 -15.82 14.86 2.87
CA PHE A 158 -15.61 13.49 3.34
C PHE A 158 -16.96 12.76 3.44
N SER A 159 -17.05 11.53 2.91
CA SER A 159 -18.28 10.75 2.90
C SER A 159 -18.76 10.42 4.32
N GLY A 160 -20.08 10.46 4.53
CA GLY A 160 -20.70 10.22 5.82
C GLY A 160 -20.77 11.44 6.75
N LEU A 161 -20.24 12.60 6.34
CA LEU A 161 -20.58 13.87 6.96
C LEU A 161 -21.89 14.40 6.35
N SER A 162 -23.00 14.22 7.08
CA SER A 162 -24.20 14.97 6.73
C SER A 162 -23.89 16.46 6.95
N THR A 163 -24.01 17.27 5.90
CA THR A 163 -24.08 18.74 5.88
C THR A 163 -23.77 19.44 7.21
N ALA A 164 -22.71 20.28 7.27
CA ALA A 164 -22.36 21.38 8.19
C ALA A 164 -22.89 21.48 9.66
N SER A 165 -24.05 20.92 10.01
CA SER A 165 -24.66 20.84 11.33
C SER A 165 -24.20 19.66 12.18
N ASP A 166 -23.49 18.66 11.63
CA ASP A 166 -22.92 17.56 12.41
C ASP A 166 -21.62 18.01 13.10
N ASN A 167 -21.77 18.89 14.11
CA ASN A 167 -20.71 19.45 14.97
C ASN A 167 -19.99 18.39 15.83
N SER A 168 -20.14 17.10 15.53
CA SER A 168 -19.50 16.00 16.25
C SER A 168 -18.04 15.80 15.86
N LEU A 169 -17.60 16.35 14.71
CA LEU A 169 -16.20 16.42 14.30
C LEU A 169 -15.69 17.87 14.36
N LEU A 170 -14.42 18.05 14.74
CA LEU A 170 -13.73 19.32 14.57
C LEU A 170 -13.65 19.64 13.07
N ASP A 171 -14.23 20.76 12.63
CA ASP A 171 -14.18 21.19 11.23
C ASP A 171 -12.75 21.55 10.85
N ILE A 172 -12.09 20.64 10.13
CA ILE A 172 -10.79 20.90 9.51
C ILE A 172 -11.00 21.00 8.02
N ARG A 173 -10.64 22.16 7.48
CA ARG A 173 -10.70 22.45 6.04
C ARG A 173 -9.31 22.57 5.50
N ASP A 174 -9.07 21.91 4.37
CA ASP A 174 -7.82 22.02 3.63
C ASP A 174 -8.03 22.80 2.34
N PHE A 175 -7.08 23.69 2.03
CA PHE A 175 -7.13 24.56 0.87
C PHE A 175 -5.81 24.44 0.13
N ASP A 176 -5.87 23.90 -1.09
CA ASP A 176 -4.70 23.77 -1.93
C ASP A 176 -4.86 24.57 -3.23
N ARG A 177 -3.71 24.99 -3.76
CA ARG A 177 -3.62 25.73 -5.02
C ARG A 177 -2.89 24.89 -6.05
N VAL A 178 -3.60 24.56 -7.12
CA VAL A 178 -3.09 23.73 -8.22
C VAL A 178 -3.42 24.43 -9.54
N ARG A 179 -2.57 24.25 -10.56
CA ARG A 179 -2.91 24.69 -11.91
C ARG A 179 -4.00 23.75 -12.44
N ILE A 180 -5.20 24.29 -12.61
CA ILE A 180 -6.38 23.57 -13.10
C ILE A 180 -7.04 24.40 -14.21
N ALA A 181 -7.62 23.74 -15.20
CA ALA A 181 -8.26 24.36 -16.36
C ALA A 181 -9.77 24.60 -16.15
N SER A 182 -10.40 23.88 -15.22
CA SER A 182 -11.85 23.99 -14.98
C SER A 182 -12.25 23.73 -13.53
N ASN A 183 -13.47 24.15 -13.17
CA ASN A 183 -14.07 23.81 -11.86
C ASN A 183 -14.27 22.30 -11.69
N GLN A 184 -14.58 21.59 -12.77
CA GLN A 184 -14.77 20.14 -12.74
C GLN A 184 -13.45 19.43 -12.42
N GLU A 185 -12.35 19.84 -13.07
CA GLU A 185 -11.02 19.30 -12.77
C GLU A 185 -10.61 19.55 -11.31
N GLY A 186 -10.86 20.77 -10.80
CA GLY A 186 -10.63 21.07 -9.38
C GLY A 186 -11.45 20.17 -8.44
N LYS A 187 -12.70 19.86 -8.82
CA LYS A 187 -13.56 18.94 -8.07
C LYS A 187 -13.04 17.50 -8.14
N ASP A 188 -12.63 17.04 -9.31
CA ASP A 188 -12.16 15.67 -9.52
C ASP A 188 -10.88 15.40 -8.70
N ILE A 189 -9.94 16.36 -8.67
CA ILE A 189 -8.74 16.31 -7.81
C ILE A 189 -9.14 16.33 -6.33
N ALA A 190 -10.11 17.16 -5.95
CA ALA A 190 -10.57 17.22 -4.56
C ALA A 190 -11.18 15.88 -4.11
N ASP A 191 -12.04 15.28 -4.95
CA ASP A 191 -12.64 13.97 -4.69
C ASP A 191 -11.56 12.89 -4.60
N ALA A 192 -10.55 12.93 -5.48
CA ALA A 192 -9.41 12.01 -5.44
C ALA A 192 -8.65 12.04 -4.12
N ARG A 193 -8.38 13.24 -3.60
CA ARG A 193 -7.67 13.40 -2.34
C ARG A 193 -8.51 12.96 -1.14
N ILE A 194 -9.80 13.28 -1.13
CA ILE A 194 -10.69 12.84 -0.07
C ILE A 194 -10.83 11.32 -0.05
N GLN A 195 -11.03 10.70 -1.21
CA GLN A 195 -11.11 9.24 -1.29
C GLN A 195 -9.84 8.59 -0.74
N LYS A 196 -8.67 9.17 -1.00
CA LYS A 196 -7.40 8.71 -0.41
C LYS A 196 -7.33 8.88 1.09
N LEU A 197 -7.86 9.99 1.63
CA LEU A 197 -7.99 10.18 3.07
C LEU A 197 -8.96 9.17 3.69
N GLU A 198 -10.04 8.80 3.01
CA GLU A 198 -10.99 7.77 3.43
C GLU A 198 -10.37 6.38 3.46
N GLN A 199 -9.65 6.02 2.38
CA GLN A 199 -8.86 4.78 2.30
C GLN A 199 -7.80 4.73 3.38
N ALA A 200 -7.17 5.87 3.69
CA ALA A 200 -6.12 5.98 4.69
C ALA A 200 -6.66 6.14 6.12
N ALA A 201 -7.96 6.30 6.33
CA ALA A 201 -8.52 6.51 7.67
C ALA A 201 -8.33 5.23 8.50
N ASP A 202 -7.51 5.31 9.56
CA ASP A 202 -7.31 4.20 10.51
C ASP A 202 -8.64 3.91 11.22
N LYS A 203 -9.18 2.71 10.96
CA LYS A 203 -10.45 2.23 11.51
C LYS A 203 -10.23 1.05 12.47
N GLY A 204 -8.98 0.69 12.74
CA GLY A 204 -8.63 -0.43 13.60
C GLY A 204 -8.02 -1.62 12.86
N TYR A 205 -8.06 -2.78 13.50
CA TYR A 205 -7.52 -4.03 12.98
C TYR A 205 -8.33 -5.23 13.47
N LEU A 206 -8.14 -6.37 12.82
CA LEU A 206 -8.62 -7.67 13.27
C LEU A 206 -7.55 -8.75 13.08
N ILE A 207 -7.63 -9.83 13.86
CA ILE A 207 -6.86 -11.05 13.69
C ILE A 207 -7.85 -12.18 13.37
N SER A 208 -7.68 -12.80 12.21
CA SER A 208 -8.53 -13.85 11.65
C SER A 208 -7.71 -15.10 11.32
N THR A 209 -8.41 -16.18 10.97
CA THR A 209 -7.82 -17.26 10.16
C THR A 209 -7.33 -16.72 8.82
N ILE A 210 -6.42 -17.45 8.16
CA ILE A 210 -5.94 -17.10 6.82
C ILE A 210 -7.13 -17.09 5.85
N ASN A 211 -7.34 -15.96 5.19
CA ASN A 211 -8.21 -15.85 4.03
C ASN A 211 -7.33 -15.67 2.79
N VAL A 212 -7.21 -16.73 1.98
CA VAL A 212 -6.33 -16.76 0.81
C VAL A 212 -6.76 -15.81 -0.32
N GLY A 213 -8.01 -15.35 -0.29
CA GLY A 213 -8.53 -14.38 -1.25
C GLY A 213 -8.41 -12.92 -0.78
N GLN A 214 -7.99 -12.69 0.46
CA GLN A 214 -7.90 -11.34 1.00
C GLN A 214 -6.76 -10.56 0.35
N GLU A 215 -7.10 -9.47 -0.33
CA GLU A 215 -6.15 -8.60 -1.00
C GLU A 215 -6.06 -7.22 -0.32
N MET A 216 -5.02 -6.47 -0.71
CA MET A 216 -4.85 -5.08 -0.30
C MET A 216 -5.90 -4.20 -0.97
N TYR A 217 -6.43 -3.25 -0.21
CA TYR A 217 -7.52 -2.33 -0.55
C TYR A 217 -8.92 -2.95 -0.69
N ASP A 218 -9.09 -4.25 -0.47
CA ASP A 218 -10.42 -4.85 -0.33
C ASP A 218 -11.25 -4.11 0.70
N TYR A 219 -12.49 -3.83 0.36
CA TYR A 219 -13.47 -3.17 1.20
C TYR A 219 -14.23 -4.21 2.01
N ILE A 220 -13.82 -4.36 3.27
CA ILE A 220 -14.35 -5.41 4.15
C ILE A 220 -15.26 -4.83 5.23
N LYS A 221 -16.12 -5.69 5.77
CA LYS A 221 -16.96 -5.39 6.94
C LYS A 221 -16.66 -6.33 8.09
N ILE A 222 -16.61 -5.79 9.30
CA ILE A 222 -16.40 -6.51 10.55
C ILE A 222 -17.64 -6.30 11.41
N THR A 223 -18.23 -7.39 11.87
CA THR A 223 -19.43 -7.39 12.71
C THR A 223 -19.10 -8.00 14.08
N ASP A 224 -19.16 -7.20 15.15
CA ASP A 224 -19.19 -7.69 16.53
C ASP A 224 -20.62 -7.65 17.08
N ARG A 225 -21.25 -8.82 17.13
CA ARG A 225 -22.61 -8.98 17.67
C ARG A 225 -22.68 -8.74 19.18
N ARG A 226 -21.58 -8.91 19.93
CA ARG A 226 -21.55 -8.67 21.38
C ARG A 226 -21.72 -7.20 21.71
N LEU A 227 -21.12 -6.34 20.88
CA LEU A 227 -21.16 -4.89 21.03
C LEU A 227 -22.23 -4.22 20.15
N SER A 228 -22.90 -5.00 19.28
CA SER A 228 -23.78 -4.47 18.23
C SER A 228 -23.08 -3.42 17.35
N LEU A 229 -21.80 -3.65 17.05
CA LEU A 229 -20.97 -2.73 16.29
C LEU A 229 -20.61 -3.34 14.93
N ASN A 230 -20.83 -2.54 13.88
CA ASN A 230 -20.32 -2.81 12.54
C ASN A 230 -19.22 -1.81 12.21
N ARG A 231 -18.17 -2.30 11.54
CA ARG A 231 -17.08 -1.48 11.01
C ARG A 231 -16.84 -1.88 9.57
N GLN A 232 -16.46 -0.90 8.76
CA GLN A 232 -16.18 -1.11 7.34
C GLN A 232 -15.03 -0.22 6.89
N GLY A 233 -14.16 -0.75 6.05
CA GLY A 233 -13.01 -0.02 5.55
C GLY A 233 -12.15 -0.86 4.62
N ASN A 234 -11.22 -0.18 3.95
CA ASN A 234 -10.26 -0.82 3.07
C ASN A 234 -9.13 -1.46 3.89
N VAL A 235 -8.73 -2.66 3.50
CA VAL A 235 -7.54 -3.33 4.04
C VAL A 235 -6.30 -2.55 3.59
N GLY A 236 -5.60 -1.93 4.53
CA GLY A 236 -4.36 -1.22 4.23
C GLY A 236 -3.10 -1.98 4.63
N GLN A 237 -3.23 -3.08 5.35
CA GLN A 237 -2.12 -3.98 5.65
C GLN A 237 -2.62 -5.40 5.93
N ILE A 238 -1.91 -6.37 5.39
CA ILE A 238 -2.05 -7.79 5.68
C ILE A 238 -0.75 -8.29 6.29
N ILE A 239 -0.82 -8.97 7.43
CA ILE A 239 0.32 -9.66 8.05
C ILE A 239 -0.08 -11.10 8.31
N GLU A 240 0.56 -12.02 7.61
CA GLU A 240 0.40 -13.45 7.82
C GLU A 240 1.50 -13.96 8.75
N ARG A 241 1.12 -14.85 9.68
CA ARG A 241 2.04 -15.41 10.66
C ARG A 241 1.82 -16.90 10.79
N TYR A 242 2.93 -17.63 10.84
CA TYR A 242 2.98 -19.03 11.21
C TYR A 242 3.63 -19.18 12.60
N LYS A 243 2.96 -19.88 13.51
CA LYS A 243 3.44 -20.22 14.86
C LYS A 243 3.24 -21.71 15.11
N PRO A 244 4.28 -22.55 14.93
CA PRO A 244 4.15 -23.99 15.16
C PRO A 244 3.78 -24.27 16.62
N GLY A 245 2.89 -25.25 16.85
CA GLY A 245 2.44 -25.66 18.18
C GLY A 245 1.38 -24.79 18.84
N ALA A 246 1.01 -23.65 18.25
CA ALA A 246 -0.14 -22.86 18.71
C ALA A 246 -1.48 -23.54 18.30
N PRO A 247 -2.57 -23.37 19.06
CA PRO A 247 -3.90 -23.89 18.67
C PRO A 247 -4.34 -23.41 17.29
N ASN A 248 -3.97 -22.17 16.93
CA ASN A 248 -4.16 -21.59 15.61
C ASN A 248 -2.78 -21.22 15.04
N PRO A 249 -2.09 -22.16 14.38
CA PRO A 249 -0.72 -21.93 13.93
C PRO A 249 -0.65 -20.94 12.76
N TRP A 250 -1.74 -20.74 12.04
CA TRP A 250 -1.84 -19.77 10.95
C TRP A 250 -2.78 -18.63 11.34
N GLN A 251 -2.28 -17.40 11.29
CA GLN A 251 -3.04 -16.20 11.63
C GLN A 251 -2.81 -15.12 10.60
N MET A 252 -3.87 -14.39 10.28
CA MET A 252 -3.84 -13.20 9.44
C MET A 252 -4.27 -11.99 10.26
N GLN A 253 -3.45 -10.96 10.31
CA GLN A 253 -3.84 -9.66 10.85
C GLN A 253 -4.17 -8.72 9.69
N LEU A 254 -5.37 -8.15 9.72
CA LEU A 254 -5.81 -7.12 8.78
C LEU A 254 -5.89 -5.79 9.52
N SER A 255 -5.26 -4.75 8.97
CA SER A 255 -5.42 -3.38 9.46
C SER A 255 -6.24 -2.58 8.46
N LEU A 256 -7.26 -1.88 8.95
CA LEU A 256 -8.11 -1.02 8.14
C LEU A 256 -7.55 0.40 8.12
N GLY A 257 -7.26 0.94 6.94
CA GLY A 257 -6.74 2.30 6.81
C GLY A 257 -5.22 2.39 6.64
N THR A 258 -4.63 3.51 7.07
CA THR A 258 -3.18 3.73 6.94
C THR A 258 -2.40 2.67 7.71
N ILE A 259 -1.36 2.14 7.07
CA ILE A 259 -0.30 1.32 7.67
C ILE A 259 0.25 2.06 8.90
N PRO A 260 0.03 1.59 10.14
CA PRO A 260 0.73 2.18 11.26
C PRO A 260 2.23 1.93 11.04
N THR A 261 3.01 3.02 10.88
CA THR A 261 4.47 2.96 10.76
C THR A 261 5.11 2.38 12.03
N ALA A 262 4.36 2.35 13.13
CA ALA A 262 4.67 1.56 14.31
C ALA A 262 4.09 0.16 14.15
N ILE A 263 4.97 -0.83 13.94
CA ILE A 263 4.69 -2.22 14.33
C ILE A 263 4.12 -2.13 15.74
N ILE A 264 2.85 -2.49 15.93
CA ILE A 264 2.29 -2.58 17.29
C ILE A 264 3.19 -3.59 18.01
N PRO A 265 3.98 -3.17 19.02
CA PRO A 265 4.74 -4.13 19.79
C PRO A 265 3.70 -5.01 20.47
N PHE A 266 3.61 -6.26 20.02
CA PHE A 266 2.87 -7.26 20.74
C PHE A 266 3.47 -7.30 22.15
N SER A 267 2.64 -7.16 23.18
CA SER A 267 3.11 -7.21 24.57
C SER A 267 3.95 -8.48 24.74
N PRO A 268 5.22 -8.38 25.17
CA PRO A 268 6.04 -9.55 25.43
C PRO A 268 5.45 -10.49 26.50
N GLY A 269 4.39 -10.08 27.21
CA GLY A 269 3.74 -10.85 28.27
C GLY A 269 2.87 -12.03 27.80
N ASP A 270 2.45 -12.07 26.54
CA ASP A 270 1.73 -13.23 25.98
C ASP A 270 2.68 -14.27 25.35
N PHE A 271 3.99 -14.02 25.42
CA PHE A 271 4.95 -15.11 25.45
C PHE A 271 4.89 -15.72 26.85
N GLN A 272 3.94 -16.62 27.08
CA GLN A 272 4.45 -17.89 27.61
C GLN A 272 5.42 -18.35 26.53
N SER A 273 6.71 -18.04 26.74
CA SER A 273 7.73 -18.89 26.18
C SER A 273 7.23 -20.29 26.45
N ALA A 274 6.88 -21.02 25.40
CA ALA A 274 7.16 -22.43 25.44
C ALA A 274 8.64 -22.44 25.82
N VAL A 275 8.91 -22.58 27.11
CA VAL A 275 10.16 -23.14 27.58
C VAL A 275 10.25 -24.35 26.68
N VAL A 276 11.11 -24.27 25.67
CA VAL A 276 11.55 -25.45 24.96
C VAL A 276 12.05 -26.29 26.11
N THR A 277 11.20 -27.20 26.57
CA THR A 277 11.55 -28.03 27.71
C THR A 277 12.83 -28.70 27.28
N THR A 278 13.78 -28.82 28.19
CA THR A 278 15.06 -29.45 27.91
C THR A 278 14.86 -30.80 27.19
N GLU A 279 13.71 -31.44 27.40
CA GLU A 279 13.19 -32.60 26.67
C GLU A 279 13.07 -32.42 25.14
N LEU A 280 12.47 -31.33 24.62
CA LEU A 280 12.31 -31.15 23.17
C LEU A 280 13.66 -30.90 22.49
N TYR A 281 14.56 -30.17 23.16
CA TYR A 281 15.92 -29.95 22.68
C TYR A 281 16.74 -31.25 22.72
N ASN A 282 16.64 -32.02 23.79
CA ASN A 282 17.32 -33.31 23.93
C ASN A 282 16.82 -34.33 22.90
N LYS A 283 15.51 -34.38 22.63
CA LYS A 283 14.94 -35.23 21.60
C LYS A 283 15.51 -34.92 20.21
N HIS A 284 15.68 -33.65 19.90
CA HIS A 284 16.24 -33.26 18.61
C HIS A 284 17.74 -33.59 18.50
N LEU A 285 18.48 -33.52 19.61
CA LEU A 285 19.87 -33.99 19.67
C LEU A 285 19.97 -35.51 19.50
N GLU A 286 19.05 -36.28 20.06
CA GLU A 286 18.97 -37.74 19.87
C GLU A 286 18.70 -38.08 18.40
N GLU A 287 17.75 -37.41 17.75
CA GLU A 287 17.45 -37.59 16.31
C GLU A 287 18.65 -37.27 15.42
N ILE A 288 19.40 -36.21 15.73
CA ILE A 288 20.64 -35.85 15.01
C ILE A 288 21.72 -36.92 15.21
N GLN A 289 21.87 -37.45 16.42
CA GLN A 289 22.84 -38.49 16.72
C GLN A 289 22.51 -39.82 16.03
N GLU A 290 21.23 -40.21 15.98
CA GLU A 290 20.78 -41.39 15.24
C GLU A 290 21.07 -41.27 13.75
N PHE A 291 20.81 -40.10 13.16
CA PHE A 291 21.12 -39.85 11.76
C PHE A 291 22.64 -39.91 11.49
N ALA A 292 23.46 -39.32 12.37
CA ALA A 292 24.92 -39.38 12.24
C ALA A 292 25.44 -40.83 12.30
N ASN A 293 24.92 -41.65 13.20
CA ASN A 293 25.31 -43.06 13.32
C ASN A 293 24.91 -43.87 12.08
N LEU A 294 23.73 -43.59 11.51
CA LEU A 294 23.29 -44.24 10.27
C LEU A 294 24.23 -43.93 9.10
N VAL A 295 24.65 -42.66 8.96
CA VAL A 295 25.59 -42.25 7.90
C VAL A 295 26.94 -42.94 8.07
N ILE A 296 27.47 -43.05 9.29
CA ILE A 296 28.72 -43.76 9.56
C ILE A 296 28.62 -45.24 9.14
N ALA A 297 27.55 -45.93 9.53
CA ALA A 297 27.36 -47.34 9.18
C ALA A 297 27.29 -47.57 7.65
N ILE A 298 26.68 -46.64 6.91
CA ILE A 298 26.64 -46.70 5.44
C ILE A 298 28.05 -46.54 4.83
N LEU A 299 28.86 -45.66 5.40
CA LEU A 299 30.23 -45.44 4.92
C LEU A 299 31.13 -46.65 5.21
N GLU A 300 30.98 -47.27 6.38
CA GLU A 300 31.72 -48.49 6.75
C GLU A 300 31.35 -49.67 5.84
N ASP A 301 30.05 -49.91 5.56
CA ASP A 301 29.62 -50.94 4.60
C ASP A 301 30.20 -50.70 3.19
N HIS A 302 30.26 -49.44 2.77
CA HIS A 302 30.84 -49.07 1.48
C HIS A 302 32.35 -49.36 1.41
N GLU A 303 33.09 -49.12 2.49
CA GLU A 303 34.53 -49.37 2.57
C GLU A 303 34.84 -50.87 2.56
N GLU A 304 34.05 -51.69 3.27
CA GLU A 304 34.18 -53.15 3.22
C GLU A 304 33.93 -53.70 1.81
N ARG A 305 32.92 -53.18 1.11
CA ARG A 305 32.60 -53.60 -0.27
C ARG A 305 33.67 -53.21 -1.27
N ILE A 306 34.35 -52.07 -1.07
CA ILE A 306 35.49 -51.67 -1.91
C ILE A 306 36.66 -52.63 -1.67
N THR A 307 36.98 -52.91 -0.40
CA THR A 307 38.08 -53.81 -0.03
C THR A 307 37.87 -55.24 -0.55
N ALA A 308 36.62 -55.72 -0.61
CA ALA A 308 36.30 -57.05 -1.14
C ALA A 308 36.42 -57.18 -2.68
N LEU A 309 36.53 -56.05 -3.40
CA LEU A 309 36.70 -56.01 -4.86
C LEU A 309 38.17 -55.89 -5.29
N GLU A 310 39.08 -55.60 -4.35
CA GLU A 310 40.54 -55.57 -4.56
C GLU A 310 41.19 -56.93 -4.26
#